data_AF-A0A438CD20-F1
#
_entry.id   AF-A0A438CD20-F1
#
_cell.length_a   1.000
_cell.length_b   1.000
_cell.length_c   1.000
_cell.angle_alpha   90.00
_cell.angle_beta   90.00
_cell.angle_gamma   90.00
#
_symmetry.space_group_name_H-M   'P 1'
#
loop_
_entity.id
_entity.type
_entity.pdbx_description
1 polymer ?
#
loop_
_entity_poly.entity_id
_entity_poly.type
_entity_poly.pdbx_seq_one_letter_code
_entity_poly.pdbx_strand_id
1 'polypeptide(L)'
;MKICVPGHYVPQLSQAIVRYNFTTKAKSISLKDYMVGNALTDDFPDHLGLFLFIWSVGMISDQTYKLLNMFCDSQSFILSSELCDKIMDIAREEIGNIDLYNIFTPPCSVIIGFSNQLMKTLIEPQILNNLATFIVY
;
A
#
# COMPACT_ATOMS: atom_id res chain seq x y z
N MET A 1 -18.74 -7.79 -6.51
CA MET A 1 -17.55 -7.57 -7.36
C MET A 1 -16.34 -7.73 -6.45
N LYS A 2 -15.48 -8.75 -6.63
CA LYS A 2 -14.27 -8.91 -5.83
C LYS A 2 -13.15 -8.17 -6.55
N ILE A 3 -12.52 -7.20 -5.87
CA ILE A 3 -11.45 -6.37 -6.42
C ILE A 3 -10.12 -7.12 -6.27
N CYS A 4 -9.27 -7.05 -7.30
CA CYS A 4 -7.97 -7.71 -7.38
C CYS A 4 -6.89 -6.92 -6.63
N VAL A 5 -7.00 -6.82 -5.30
CA VAL A 5 -5.87 -6.38 -4.47
C VAL A 5 -5.00 -7.60 -4.17
N PRO A 6 -3.65 -7.54 -4.25
CA PRO A 6 -2.79 -8.71 -4.07
C PRO A 6 -3.10 -9.52 -2.79
N GLY A 7 -3.44 -8.86 -1.69
CA GLY A 7 -3.77 -9.51 -0.42
C GLY A 7 -5.11 -10.24 -0.37
N HIS A 8 -6.03 -9.95 -1.28
CA HIS A 8 -7.25 -10.76 -1.44
C HIS A 8 -7.08 -11.83 -2.51
N TYR A 9 -6.47 -11.49 -3.64
CA TYR A 9 -6.40 -12.39 -4.78
C TYR A 9 -5.51 -13.60 -4.51
N VAL A 10 -4.29 -13.37 -4.01
CA VAL A 10 -3.29 -14.44 -3.84
C VAL A 10 -3.72 -15.47 -2.79
N PRO A 11 -4.22 -15.09 -1.60
CA PRO A 11 -4.67 -16.08 -0.62
C PRO A 11 -5.94 -16.83 -1.07
N GLN A 12 -6.88 -16.16 -1.75
CA GLN A 12 -8.10 -16.79 -2.26
C GLN A 12 -7.79 -17.82 -3.35
N LEU A 13 -6.88 -17.49 -4.28
CA LEU A 13 -6.43 -18.43 -5.30
C LEU A 13 -5.69 -19.62 -4.67
N SER A 14 -4.81 -19.35 -3.72
CA SER A 14 -4.08 -20.41 -2.99
C SER A 14 -5.03 -21.37 -2.29
N GLN A 15 -6.08 -20.84 -1.63
CA GLN A 15 -7.13 -21.64 -1.02
C GLN A 15 -7.89 -22.49 -2.06
N ALA A 16 -8.20 -21.92 -3.23
CA ALA A 16 -8.88 -22.63 -4.30
C ALA A 16 -8.03 -23.79 -4.86
N ILE A 17 -6.73 -23.59 -5.03
CA ILE A 17 -5.78 -24.62 -5.48
C ILE A 17 -5.72 -25.76 -4.46
N VAL A 18 -5.60 -25.45 -3.17
CA VAL A 18 -5.57 -26.46 -2.10
C VAL A 18 -6.87 -27.29 -2.10
N ARG A 19 -8.03 -26.64 -2.20
CA ARG A 19 -9.34 -27.33 -2.29
C ARG A 19 -9.44 -28.23 -3.52
N TYR A 20 -8.96 -27.76 -4.67
CA TYR A 20 -8.91 -28.55 -5.91
C TYR A 20 -7.99 -29.78 -5.78
N ASN A 21 -6.85 -29.65 -5.11
CA ASN A 21 -5.94 -30.76 -4.88
C ASN A 21 -6.54 -31.85 -3.99
N PHE A 22 -7.39 -31.48 -3.02
CA PHE A 22 -8.09 -32.44 -2.17
C PHE A 22 -9.08 -33.32 -2.97
N THR A 23 -9.74 -32.78 -4.00
CA THR A 23 -10.76 -33.50 -4.78
C THR A 23 -10.15 -34.29 -5.95
N THR A 24 -9.21 -33.71 -6.69
CA THR A 24 -8.60 -34.29 -7.89
C THR A 24 -7.18 -34.78 -7.62
N LYS A 25 -7.04 -35.82 -6.78
CA LYS A 25 -5.74 -36.41 -6.38
C LYS A 25 -4.82 -36.78 -7.56
N ALA A 26 -5.39 -37.13 -8.72
CA ALA A 26 -4.65 -37.54 -9.91
C ALA A 26 -4.13 -36.37 -10.79
N LYS A 27 -4.63 -35.14 -10.58
CA LYS A 27 -4.22 -33.93 -11.32
C LYS A 27 -3.94 -32.79 -10.34
N SER A 28 -3.11 -33.04 -9.34
CA SER A 28 -2.78 -32.03 -8.33
C SER A 28 -1.80 -30.98 -8.86
N ILE A 29 -2.01 -29.73 -8.45
CA ILE A 29 -1.11 -28.60 -8.69
C ILE A 29 -0.13 -28.53 -7.52
N SER A 30 1.18 -28.57 -7.78
CA SER A 30 2.19 -28.48 -6.71
C SER A 30 2.36 -27.04 -6.23
N LEU A 31 1.52 -26.63 -5.28
CA LEU A 31 1.65 -25.37 -4.54
C LEU A 31 2.51 -25.61 -3.30
N LYS A 32 3.63 -24.89 -3.18
CA LYS A 32 4.47 -24.91 -1.98
C LYS A 32 3.97 -23.88 -0.97
N ASP A 33 4.10 -22.61 -1.33
CA ASP A 33 3.75 -21.45 -0.51
C ASP A 33 3.29 -20.29 -1.40
N TYR A 34 2.80 -19.20 -0.78
CA TYR A 34 2.52 -17.93 -1.45
C TYR A 34 3.12 -16.77 -0.64
N MET A 35 3.41 -15.66 -1.31
CA MET A 35 3.93 -14.44 -0.69
C MET A 35 3.15 -13.23 -1.20
N VAL A 36 2.88 -12.28 -0.32
CA VAL A 36 2.22 -11.01 -0.61
C VAL A 36 2.99 -9.90 0.08
N GLY A 37 3.28 -8.82 -0.65
CA GLY A 37 3.97 -7.64 -0.13
C GLY A 37 3.09 -6.41 -0.28
N ASN A 38 3.14 -5.50 0.70
CA ASN A 38 2.35 -4.26 0.77
C ASN A 38 0.89 -4.47 0.37
N ALA A 39 0.26 -5.45 1.01
CA ALA A 39 -1.04 -5.96 0.61
C ALA A 39 -2.12 -5.60 1.63
N LEU A 40 -3.31 -5.22 1.14
CA LEU A 40 -4.50 -5.13 1.98
C LEU A 40 -4.90 -6.54 2.43
N THR A 41 -4.92 -6.75 3.74
CA THR A 41 -5.21 -8.03 4.38
C THR A 41 -6.51 -7.96 5.16
N ASP A 42 -6.66 -6.96 6.02
CA ASP A 42 -7.85 -6.73 6.83
C ASP A 42 -8.03 -5.22 7.03
N ASP A 43 -9.24 -4.73 6.74
CA ASP A 43 -9.54 -3.31 6.70
C ASP A 43 -9.17 -2.60 8.03
N PHE A 44 -9.42 -3.21 9.19
CA PHE A 44 -9.21 -2.57 10.48
C PHE A 44 -7.72 -2.34 10.85
N PRO A 45 -6.88 -3.38 10.94
CA PRO A 45 -5.47 -3.20 11.28
C PRO A 45 -4.71 -2.45 10.18
N ASP A 46 -5.13 -2.57 8.91
CA ASP A 46 -4.51 -1.84 7.81
C ASP A 46 -4.81 -0.33 7.93
N HIS A 47 -6.04 0.07 8.30
CA HIS A 47 -6.36 1.47 8.59
C HIS A 47 -5.58 2.01 9.78
N LEU A 48 -5.55 1.28 10.90
CA LEU A 48 -4.82 1.68 12.10
C LEU A 48 -3.32 1.86 11.80
N GLY A 49 -2.71 0.90 11.10
CA GLY A 49 -1.31 0.94 10.71
C GLY A 49 -1.00 2.10 9.77
N LEU A 50 -1.85 2.33 8.76
CA LEU A 50 -1.72 3.45 7.84
C LEU A 50 -1.77 4.81 8.56
N PHE A 51 -2.80 5.03 9.39
CA PHE A 51 -2.98 6.29 10.09
C PHE A 51 -1.86 6.56 11.08
N LEU A 52 -1.39 5.53 11.78
CA LEU A 52 -0.23 5.64 12.66
C LEU A 52 1.04 5.98 11.86
N PHE A 53 1.26 5.33 10.72
CA PHE A 53 2.42 5.59 9.86
C PHE A 53 2.46 7.04 9.41
N ILE A 54 1.42 7.53 8.72
CA ILE A 54 1.38 8.90 8.17
C ILE A 54 1.45 9.98 9.27
N TRP A 55 0.89 9.71 10.45
CA TRP A 55 1.02 10.60 11.60
C TRP A 55 2.45 10.60 12.16
N SER A 56 3.06 9.43 12.32
CA SER A 56 4.42 9.31 12.89
C SER A 56 5.51 9.96 12.03
N VAL A 57 5.30 10.03 10.72
CA VAL A 57 6.20 10.73 9.78
C VAL A 57 5.83 12.20 9.58
N GLY A 58 4.84 12.72 10.32
CA GLY A 58 4.48 14.13 10.35
C GLY A 58 3.71 14.62 9.12
N MET A 59 3.02 13.72 8.40
CA MET A 59 2.25 14.10 7.20
C MET A 59 0.84 14.60 7.50
N ILE A 60 0.31 14.28 8.68
CA ILE A 60 -1.02 14.70 9.12
C ILE A 60 -0.98 15.28 10.53
N SER A 61 -1.96 16.12 10.86
CA SER A 61 -2.09 16.70 12.19
C SER A 61 -2.67 15.71 13.22
N ASP A 62 -2.42 15.97 14.51
CA ASP A 62 -3.03 15.20 15.62
C ASP A 62 -4.56 15.21 15.56
N GLN A 63 -5.16 16.28 15.03
CA GLN A 63 -6.60 16.41 14.89
C GLN A 63 -7.11 15.45 13.82
N THR A 64 -6.47 15.46 12.64
CA THR A 64 -6.78 14.55 11.53
C THR A 64 -6.58 13.10 11.96
N TYR A 65 -5.48 12.77 12.66
CA TYR A 65 -5.24 11.42 13.17
C TYR A 65 -6.37 10.92 14.09
N LYS A 66 -6.87 11.77 15.00
CA LYS A 66 -8.00 11.41 15.88
C LYS A 66 -9.30 11.19 15.11
N LEU A 67 -9.59 12.04 14.12
CA LEU A 67 -10.78 11.91 13.28
C LEU A 67 -10.75 10.62 12.46
N LEU A 68 -9.60 10.30 11.86
CA LEU A 68 -9.40 9.07 11.10
C LEU A 68 -9.62 7.83 11.96
N ASN A 69 -9.03 7.76 13.16
CA ASN A 69 -9.23 6.62 14.06
C ASN A 69 -10.66 6.53 14.62
N MET A 70 -11.43 7.61 14.62
CA MET A 70 -12.80 7.62 15.15
C MET A 70 -13.84 7.24 14.11
N PHE A 71 -13.63 7.62 12.85
CA PHE A 71 -14.65 7.51 11.80
C PHE A 71 -14.27 6.58 10.64
N CYS A 72 -12.99 6.23 10.50
CA CYS A 72 -12.48 5.44 9.38
C CYS A 72 -11.85 4.11 9.78
N ASP A 73 -11.61 3.84 11.06
CA ASP A 73 -10.87 2.66 11.54
C ASP A 73 -11.48 1.31 11.13
N SER A 74 -12.81 1.25 11.08
CA SER A 74 -13.63 0.07 10.82
C SER A 74 -14.34 0.12 9.46
N GLN A 75 -13.97 1.09 8.62
CA GLN A 75 -14.52 1.25 7.29
C GLN A 75 -13.79 0.34 6.31
N SER A 76 -14.45 0.02 5.19
CA SER A 76 -13.78 -0.73 4.13
C SER A 76 -12.93 0.20 3.27
N PHE A 77 -11.73 -0.23 2.89
CA PHE A 77 -10.90 0.50 1.92
C PHE A 77 -11.56 0.64 0.54
N ILE A 78 -12.53 -0.23 0.22
CA ILE A 78 -13.23 -0.25 -1.06
C ILE A 78 -14.51 0.59 -1.01
N LEU A 79 -15.25 0.46 0.08
CA LEU A 79 -16.55 1.10 0.26
C LEU A 79 -16.58 1.75 1.64
N SER A 80 -16.06 2.97 1.68
CA SER A 80 -16.10 3.85 2.82
C SER A 80 -17.42 4.63 2.88
N SER A 81 -17.75 5.13 4.07
CA SER A 81 -18.81 6.11 4.25
C SER A 81 -18.40 7.49 3.72
N GLU A 82 -19.38 8.29 3.29
CA GLU A 82 -19.16 9.68 2.83
C GLU A 82 -18.44 10.54 3.89
N LEU A 83 -18.68 10.27 5.18
CA LEU A 83 -18.00 10.95 6.27
C LEU A 83 -16.51 10.62 6.29
N CYS A 84 -16.17 9.34 6.15
CA CYS A 84 -14.78 8.91 6.11
C CYS A 84 -14.05 9.48 4.88
N ASP A 85 -14.72 9.50 3.72
CA ASP A 85 -14.15 10.09 2.50
C ASP A 85 -13.77 11.56 2.69
N LYS A 86 -14.63 12.36 3.34
CA LYS A 86 -14.34 13.76 3.65
C LYS A 86 -13.13 13.93 4.59
N ILE A 87 -12.99 13.05 5.59
CA ILE A 87 -11.85 13.10 6.51
C ILE A 87 -10.56 12.67 5.78
N MET A 88 -10.67 11.67 4.90
CA MET A 88 -9.57 11.24 4.03
C MET A 88 -9.16 12.34 3.03
N ASP A 89 -10.10 13.15 2.57
CA ASP A 89 -9.82 14.32 1.73
C ASP A 89 -9.00 15.37 2.50
N ILE A 90 -9.37 15.67 3.75
CA ILE A 90 -8.60 16.56 4.64
C ILE A 90 -7.18 16.02 4.84
N ALA A 91 -7.04 14.72 5.10
CA ALA A 91 -5.73 14.09 5.24
C ALA A 91 -4.89 14.22 3.95
N ARG A 92 -5.51 14.03 2.78
CA ARG A 92 -4.85 14.19 1.48
C ARG A 92 -4.39 15.64 1.22
N GLU A 93 -5.17 16.63 1.68
CA GLU A 93 -4.78 18.04 1.61
C GLU A 93 -3.58 18.35 2.51
N GLU A 94 -3.53 17.80 3.74
CA GLU A 94 -2.40 17.96 4.65
C GLU A 94 -1.11 17.33 4.11
N ILE A 95 -1.20 16.14 3.49
CA ILE A 95 -0.07 15.43 2.88
C ILE A 95 0.51 16.23 1.70
N GLY A 96 -0.35 16.82 0.87
CA GLY A 96 0.07 17.58 -0.30
C GLY A 96 0.68 16.73 -1.42
N ASN A 97 1.66 17.27 -2.13
CA ASN A 97 2.26 16.65 -3.32
C ASN A 97 3.40 15.68 -2.97
N ILE A 98 3.06 14.59 -2.28
CA ILE A 98 3.99 13.52 -1.91
C ILE A 98 3.54 12.21 -2.56
N ASP A 99 4.49 11.39 -3.02
CA ASP A 99 4.21 10.04 -3.47
C ASP A 99 3.96 9.11 -2.26
N LEU A 100 2.71 8.69 -2.07
CA LEU A 100 2.30 7.80 -0.97
C LEU A 100 2.87 6.38 -1.08
N TYR A 101 3.31 5.96 -2.27
CA TYR A 101 3.98 4.67 -2.43
C TYR A 101 5.44 4.72 -2.00
N ASN A 102 6.07 5.90 -2.09
CA ASN A 102 7.44 6.11 -1.66
C ASN A 102 7.68 7.57 -1.26
N ILE A 103 7.60 7.80 0.06
CA ILE A 103 7.66 9.14 0.67
C ILE A 103 9.03 9.82 0.53
N PHE A 104 10.06 9.08 0.14
CA PHE A 104 11.43 9.60 -0.01
C PHE A 104 11.78 9.94 -1.46
N THR A 105 10.89 9.66 -2.41
CA THR A 105 11.10 9.98 -3.82
C THR A 105 10.25 11.17 -4.26
N PRO A 106 10.76 11.99 -5.19
CA PRO A 106 9.95 13.04 -5.77
C PRO A 106 8.76 12.43 -6.53
N PRO A 107 7.58 13.06 -6.49
CA PRO A 107 6.45 12.62 -7.29
C PRO A 107 6.79 12.72 -8.79
N CYS A 108 6.27 11.80 -9.59
CA CYS A 108 6.50 11.79 -11.03
C CYS A 108 5.90 13.05 -11.67
N SER A 109 6.76 13.95 -12.15
CA SER A 109 6.33 15.07 -12.98
C SER A 109 5.98 14.56 -14.37
N VAL A 110 4.70 14.50 -14.72
CA VAL A 110 4.27 14.34 -16.12
C VAL A 110 4.57 15.65 -16.84
N ILE A 111 5.85 15.91 -17.12
CA ILE A 111 6.21 16.80 -18.21
C ILE A 111 5.83 16.00 -19.45
N ILE A 112 4.77 16.42 -20.14
CA ILE A 112 4.42 15.91 -21.48
C ILE A 112 5.59 16.28 -22.40
N GLY A 113 6.60 15.42 -22.42
CA GLY A 113 7.82 15.61 -23.17
C GLY A 113 7.74 14.87 -24.49
N PHE A 114 7.12 15.48 -25.49
CA PHE A 114 7.70 15.36 -26.82
C PHE A 114 9.08 16.03 -26.76
N SER A 115 10.12 15.23 -26.50
CA SER A 115 11.40 15.22 -27.21
C SER A 115 12.54 14.68 -26.33
N ASN A 116 12.86 13.42 -26.61
CA ASN A 116 14.18 12.81 -26.71
C ASN A 116 15.43 13.59 -26.26
N GLN A 117 16.24 12.85 -25.49
CA GLN A 117 17.68 12.97 -25.23
C GLN A 117 18.11 13.65 -23.91
N LEU A 118 18.65 12.79 -23.03
CA LEU A 118 19.65 13.08 -21.98
C LEU A 118 19.26 14.04 -20.85
N MET A 119 18.61 13.49 -19.83
CA MET A 119 18.99 13.77 -18.44
C MET A 119 19.47 12.46 -17.80
N LYS A 120 20.55 11.91 -18.37
CA LYS A 120 21.46 11.07 -17.59
C LYS A 120 22.41 12.02 -16.87
N THR A 121 22.64 11.74 -15.59
CA THR A 121 23.56 12.40 -14.63
C THR A 121 23.10 13.71 -13.98
N LEU A 122 23.41 13.80 -12.66
CA LEU A 122 23.07 14.82 -11.64
C LEU A 122 21.72 14.51 -10.95
N ILE A 123 21.64 13.72 -9.88
CA ILE A 123 22.35 13.83 -8.61
C ILE A 123 22.42 12.44 -7.97
N GLU A 124 23.62 11.85 -7.91
CA GLU A 124 23.95 10.90 -6.86
C GLU A 124 25.07 11.54 -6.04
N PRO A 125 24.88 11.62 -4.72
CA PRO A 125 25.96 11.30 -3.81
C PRO A 125 25.44 10.30 -2.77
N GLN A 126 25.80 9.02 -2.97
CA GLN A 126 26.50 8.21 -1.97
C GLN A 126 25.99 8.25 -0.52
N ILE A 127 24.70 7.99 -0.26
CA ILE A 127 24.24 7.54 1.07
C ILE A 127 23.09 6.53 0.91
N LEU A 128 23.35 5.35 0.32
CA LEU A 128 22.46 4.19 0.55
C LEU A 128 23.15 2.83 0.41
N ASN A 129 24.48 2.75 0.52
CA ASN A 129 25.18 1.47 0.56
C ASN A 129 25.34 0.91 1.99
N ASN A 130 24.78 1.57 3.02
CA ASN A 130 24.90 1.14 4.42
C ASN A 130 23.54 0.91 5.14
N LEU A 131 22.41 0.90 4.43
CA LEU A 131 21.11 0.54 5.03
C LEU A 131 20.48 -0.72 4.41
N ALA A 132 21.19 -1.40 3.48
CA ALA A 132 20.81 -2.70 2.94
C ALA A 132 21.10 -3.88 3.91
N THR A 133 21.11 -3.61 5.22
CA THR A 133 21.18 -4.62 6.27
C THR A 133 20.36 -4.08 7.42
N PHE A 134 19.47 -4.89 8.00
CA PHE A 134 18.29 -4.52 8.80
C PHE A 134 17.14 -4.09 7.88
N ILE A 135 16.13 -4.91 7.58
CA ILE A 135 15.34 -5.73 8.49
C ILE A 135 14.99 -7.05 7.78
N VAL A 136 15.69 -8.12 8.17
CA VAL A 136 15.13 -9.47 8.26
C VAL A 136 15.33 -9.85 9.72
N TYR A 137 14.26 -9.79 10.49
CA TYR A 137 14.00 -10.63 11.66
C TYR A 137 12.50 -10.79 11.76
#